data_AF-A0AAP4X0P7-F1
#
_entry.id   AF-A0AAP4X0P7-F1
#
_cell.length_a   1.000
_cell.length_b   1.000
_cell.length_c   1.000
_cell.angle_alpha   90.00
_cell.angle_beta   90.00
_cell.angle_gamma   90.00
#
_symmetry.space_group_name_H-M   'P 1'
#
loop_
_entity.id
_entity.type
_entity.pdbx_description
1 polymer ?
#
loop_
_entity_poly.entity_id
_entity_poly.type
_entity_poly.pdbx_seq_one_letter_code
_entity_poly.pdbx_strand_id
1 'polypeptide(L)'
;MNEAQIKKKIQKGSSHEVLRNKILSKRRAVDTLESNISDVVGKVVKFGLPASTRRDKDEHIKLEVSIDNGKFYDLHLQGSGFLQIVEILSTIEFVEAPLKLLLVDEPDSHIHTKLQHDLISHLKCIDHNQLFVISHNDQFVTNAGEGEVFFLSQEAKDSGVLEPIDSSSFDVIRNTLGGVIMSLEKLNNTRHIAFVEGEDDADYLKYLSCRLQNLGIVERSLENVTFFPLRGKDNLAQKIEYNKRTLAALLKGKVWNTIFDRDFSTSEVDADLKRVIAGKNCRAHSHEGYCIESVLFFRMSKY
;
A
#
# COMPACT_ATOMS: atom_id res chain seq x y z
N MET A 1 0.46 9.96 36.63
CA MET A 1 1.63 9.04 36.57
C MET A 1 2.91 9.84 36.53
N ASN A 2 4.01 9.31 37.06
CA ASN A 2 5.34 9.92 36.89
C ASN A 2 5.93 9.55 35.51
N GLU A 3 6.99 10.26 35.08
CA GLU A 3 7.58 10.05 33.75
C GLU A 3 8.11 8.62 33.54
N ALA A 4 8.68 7.99 34.57
CA ALA A 4 9.18 6.62 34.49
C ALA A 4 8.06 5.60 34.20
N GLN A 5 6.88 5.78 34.80
CA GLN A 5 5.70 4.95 34.55
C GLN A 5 5.17 5.15 33.13
N ILE A 6 5.15 6.40 32.63
CA ILE A 6 4.75 6.73 31.25
C ILE A 6 5.72 6.05 30.27
N LYS A 7 7.04 6.21 30.47
CA LYS A 7 8.07 5.60 29.62
C LYS A 7 7.95 4.06 29.59
N LYS A 8 7.69 3.43 30.73
CA LYS A 8 7.47 1.98 30.82
C LYS A 8 6.24 1.50 30.03
N LYS A 9 5.16 2.29 29.99
CA LYS A 9 3.96 1.98 29.20
C LYS A 9 4.22 2.12 27.70
N ILE A 10 4.92 3.19 27.29
CA ILE A 10 5.33 3.38 25.89
C ILE A 10 6.21 2.23 25.42
N GLN A 11 7.23 1.84 26.21
CA GLN A 11 8.11 0.70 25.89
C GLN A 11 7.38 -0.65 25.78
N LYS A 12 6.20 -0.78 26.38
CA LYS A 12 5.36 -1.99 26.31
C LYS A 12 4.34 -1.96 25.16
N GLY A 13 4.32 -0.90 24.34
CA GLY A 13 3.32 -0.71 23.29
C GLY A 13 1.97 -0.15 23.79
N SER A 14 1.83 0.14 25.09
CA SER A 14 0.61 0.70 25.68
C SER A 14 0.64 2.23 25.73
N SER A 15 1.17 2.88 24.69
CA SER A 15 1.35 4.35 24.66
C SER A 15 0.01 5.11 24.69
N HIS A 16 -1.02 4.57 24.03
CA HIS A 16 -2.36 5.16 23.96
C HIS A 16 -3.02 5.32 25.35
N GLU A 17 -2.74 4.41 26.30
CA GLU A 17 -3.28 4.47 27.66
C GLU A 17 -2.75 5.68 28.46
N VAL A 18 -1.62 6.25 28.03
CA VAL A 18 -0.92 7.33 28.72
C VAL A 18 -0.92 8.65 27.95
N LEU A 19 -1.78 8.80 26.93
CA LEU A 19 -1.87 10.00 26.08
C LEU A 19 -1.95 11.30 26.89
N ARG A 20 -2.94 11.42 27.78
CA ARG A 20 -3.12 12.62 28.62
C ARG A 20 -1.91 12.88 29.52
N ASN A 21 -1.29 11.81 30.04
CA ASN A 21 -0.11 11.90 30.89
C ASN A 21 1.11 12.42 30.10
N LYS A 22 1.31 11.97 28.85
CA LYS A 22 2.38 12.45 27.97
C LYS A 22 2.29 13.97 27.77
N ILE A 23 1.12 14.45 27.34
CA ILE A 23 0.88 15.88 27.09
C ILE A 23 1.12 16.71 28.37
N LEU A 24 0.63 16.23 29.52
CA LEU A 24 0.84 16.92 30.80
C LEU A 24 2.29 16.92 31.30
N SER A 25 3.05 15.85 31.04
CA SER A 25 4.46 15.78 31.44
C SER A 25 5.30 16.83 30.70
N LYS A 26 4.99 17.08 29.42
CA LYS A 26 5.63 18.10 28.60
C LYS A 26 4.87 19.43 28.56
N ARG A 27 4.17 19.79 29.65
CA ARG A 27 3.39 21.05 29.75
C ARG A 27 4.14 22.31 29.30
N ARG A 28 5.45 22.39 29.56
CA ARG A 28 6.28 23.55 29.19
C ARG A 28 6.57 23.64 27.69
N ALA A 29 6.44 22.53 26.97
CA ALA A 29 6.62 22.42 25.52
C ALA A 29 5.28 22.15 24.80
N VAL A 30 4.14 22.41 25.46
CA VAL A 30 2.82 22.14 24.87
C VAL A 30 2.59 23.02 23.62
N ASP A 31 3.15 24.23 23.59
CA ASP A 31 3.03 25.13 22.45
C ASP A 31 3.66 24.54 21.18
N THR A 32 4.79 23.83 21.31
CA THR A 32 5.44 23.12 20.20
C THR A 32 4.56 21.99 19.70
N LEU A 33 3.99 21.19 20.61
CA LEU A 33 3.06 20.11 20.27
C LEU A 33 1.80 20.66 19.58
N GLU A 34 1.23 21.77 20.08
CA GLU A 34 0.09 22.44 19.47
C GLU A 34 0.41 22.95 18.06
N SER A 35 1.59 23.53 17.84
CA SER A 35 2.04 23.97 16.52
C SER A 35 2.14 22.77 15.56
N ASN A 36 2.83 21.71 15.97
CA ASN A 36 3.03 20.52 15.16
C ASN A 36 1.69 19.86 14.78
N ILE A 37 0.75 19.75 15.72
CA ILE A 37 -0.59 19.21 15.44
C ILE A 37 -1.36 20.16 14.51
N SER A 38 -1.26 21.47 14.72
CA SER A 38 -1.95 22.47 13.89
C SER A 38 -1.49 22.42 12.44
N ASP A 39 -0.18 22.24 12.23
CA ASP A 39 0.43 22.13 10.90
C ASP A 39 -0.08 20.89 10.15
N VAL A 40 -0.16 19.74 10.84
CA VAL A 40 -0.66 18.48 10.25
C VAL A 40 -2.17 18.55 9.97
N VAL A 41 -2.95 19.13 10.89
CA VAL A 41 -4.42 19.16 10.77
C VAL A 41 -4.90 20.30 9.86
N GLY A 42 -4.07 21.31 9.63
CA GLY A 42 -4.41 22.52 8.89
C GLY A 42 -5.43 23.41 9.62
N LYS A 43 -5.49 23.31 10.94
CA LYS A 43 -6.43 24.02 11.82
C LYS A 43 -5.71 24.46 13.09
N VAL A 44 -6.15 25.56 13.70
CA VAL A 44 -5.53 26.02 14.94
C VAL A 44 -5.96 25.12 16.10
N VAL A 45 -5.03 24.43 16.73
CA VAL A 45 -5.28 23.51 17.85
C VAL A 45 -4.71 24.06 19.15
N LYS A 46 -5.52 24.07 20.21
CA LYS A 46 -5.12 24.52 21.55
C LYS A 46 -5.58 23.56 22.65
N PHE A 47 -4.70 23.22 23.58
CA PHE A 47 -5.01 22.35 24.72
C PHE A 47 -5.41 23.14 25.96
N GLY A 48 -6.56 22.79 26.52
CA GLY A 48 -7.03 23.23 27.83
C GLY A 48 -6.40 22.38 28.92
N LEU A 49 -5.23 22.81 29.41
CA LEU A 49 -4.50 22.06 30.43
C LEU A 49 -5.07 22.34 31.85
N PRO A 50 -5.39 21.30 32.65
CA PRO A 50 -5.87 21.46 34.02
C PRO A 50 -4.81 22.15 34.90
N ALA A 51 -5.22 22.83 35.97
CA ALA A 51 -4.29 23.47 36.90
C ALA A 51 -3.28 22.47 37.48
N SER A 52 -2.02 22.88 37.66
CA SER A 52 -0.95 22.04 38.22
C SER A 52 -1.30 21.47 39.60
N THR A 53 -2.07 22.20 40.39
CA THR A 53 -2.51 21.85 41.75
C THR A 53 -3.53 20.71 41.83
N ARG A 54 -4.15 20.30 40.71
CA ARG A 54 -5.13 19.21 40.65
C ARG A 54 -4.55 17.87 40.23
N ARG A 55 -3.28 17.85 39.81
CA ARG A 55 -2.62 16.65 39.24
C ARG A 55 -2.51 15.48 40.22
N ASP A 56 -2.44 15.79 41.52
CA ASP A 56 -2.35 14.80 42.60
C ASP A 56 -3.69 14.57 43.33
N LYS A 57 -4.75 15.29 42.95
CA LYS A 57 -6.05 15.28 43.64
C LYS A 57 -7.16 14.60 42.84
N ASP A 58 -7.10 14.63 41.51
CA ASP A 58 -8.13 14.06 40.65
C ASP A 58 -7.73 12.66 40.15
N GLU A 59 -8.62 11.68 40.30
CA GLU A 59 -8.45 10.33 39.74
C GLU A 59 -8.40 10.33 38.21
N HIS A 60 -9.03 11.34 37.58
CA HIS A 60 -9.09 11.50 36.14
C HIS A 60 -8.50 12.84 35.71
N ILE A 61 -7.48 12.78 34.86
CA ILE A 61 -6.92 13.97 34.21
C ILE A 61 -7.94 14.50 33.21
N LYS A 62 -8.54 15.65 33.47
CA LYS A 62 -9.35 16.36 32.47
C LYS A 62 -8.41 17.09 31.51
N LEU A 63 -8.39 16.68 30.24
CA LEU A 63 -7.63 17.34 29.18
C LEU A 63 -8.60 17.70 28.06
N GLU A 64 -8.71 19.00 27.78
CA GLU A 64 -9.62 19.52 26.77
C GLU A 64 -8.83 20.06 25.58
N VAL A 65 -9.49 20.16 24.43
CA VAL A 65 -8.92 20.71 23.20
C VAL A 65 -9.93 21.62 22.51
N SER A 66 -9.42 22.72 21.95
CA SER A 66 -10.14 23.64 21.08
C SER A 66 -9.53 23.59 19.68
N ILE A 67 -10.39 23.60 18.66
CA ILE A 67 -10.03 23.61 17.25
C ILE A 67 -10.65 24.85 16.61
N ASP A 68 -9.88 25.61 15.84
CA ASP A 68 -10.26 26.86 15.17
C ASP A 68 -10.91 27.89 16.13
N ASN A 69 -10.31 28.06 17.31
CA ASN A 69 -10.81 28.92 18.39
C ASN A 69 -12.25 28.59 18.83
N GLY A 70 -12.70 27.36 18.59
CA GLY A 70 -13.98 26.85 19.04
C GLY A 70 -14.04 26.58 20.55
N LYS A 71 -15.16 26.01 20.98
CA LYS A 71 -15.35 25.58 22.37
C LYS A 71 -14.38 24.44 22.71
N PHE A 72 -13.89 24.44 23.95
CA PHE A 72 -13.12 23.33 24.50
C PHE A 72 -14.02 22.10 24.73
N TYR A 73 -13.57 20.96 24.22
CA TYR A 73 -14.19 19.65 24.45
C TYR A 73 -13.15 18.69 25.01
N ASP A 74 -13.58 17.64 25.72
CA ASP A 74 -12.67 16.58 26.17
C ASP A 74 -11.94 15.98 24.96
N LEU A 75 -10.63 15.76 25.10
CA LEU A 75 -9.77 15.20 24.05
C LEU A 75 -10.35 13.90 23.46
N HIS A 76 -10.92 13.01 24.28
CA HIS A 76 -11.45 11.72 23.83
C HIS A 76 -12.77 11.85 23.05
N LEU A 77 -13.42 13.02 23.05
CA LEU A 77 -14.59 13.27 22.21
C LEU A 77 -14.20 13.65 20.78
N GLN A 78 -12.91 13.84 20.49
CA GLN A 78 -12.44 14.11 19.14
C GLN A 78 -12.46 12.84 18.29
N GLY A 79 -12.49 13.03 16.97
CA GLY A 79 -12.43 11.93 16.02
C GLY A 79 -11.14 11.09 16.18
N SER A 80 -11.25 9.78 15.92
CA SER A 80 -10.14 8.82 16.06
C SER A 80 -8.90 9.22 15.27
N GLY A 81 -9.04 9.72 14.05
CA GLY A 81 -7.90 10.19 13.25
C GLY A 81 -7.16 11.37 13.89
N PHE A 82 -7.87 12.29 14.55
CA PHE A 82 -7.24 13.36 15.31
C PHE A 82 -6.49 12.81 16.53
N LEU A 83 -7.12 11.91 17.29
CA LEU A 83 -6.49 11.24 18.43
C LEU A 83 -5.20 10.52 18.03
N GLN A 84 -5.17 9.89 16.86
CA GLN A 84 -4.01 9.19 16.33
C GLN A 84 -2.84 10.14 16.01
N ILE A 85 -3.12 11.30 15.40
CA ILE A 85 -2.11 12.35 15.16
C ILE A 85 -1.54 12.86 16.49
N VAL A 86 -2.41 13.18 17.45
CA VAL A 86 -1.99 13.64 18.78
C VAL A 86 -1.17 12.56 19.50
N GLU A 87 -1.55 11.30 19.37
CA GLU A 87 -0.83 10.16 19.96
C GLU A 87 0.59 10.04 19.42
N ILE A 88 0.76 10.11 18.09
CA ILE A 88 2.08 10.03 17.43
C ILE A 88 2.95 11.22 17.85
N LEU A 89 2.47 12.45 17.65
CA LEU A 89 3.27 13.66 17.91
C LEU A 89 3.59 13.82 19.40
N SER A 90 2.63 13.52 20.30
CA SER A 90 2.90 13.55 21.74
C SER A 90 3.92 12.50 22.18
N THR A 91 4.01 11.36 21.48
CA THR A 91 5.04 10.35 21.76
C THR A 91 6.41 10.83 21.34
N ILE A 92 6.52 11.44 20.15
CA ILE A 92 7.78 12.00 19.64
C ILE A 92 8.29 13.12 20.57
N GLU A 93 7.42 14.00 21.02
CA GLU A 93 7.74 15.07 21.99
C GLU A 93 8.10 14.52 23.37
N PHE A 94 7.46 13.43 23.80
CA PHE A 94 7.75 12.82 25.10
C PHE A 94 9.11 12.13 25.12
N VAL A 95 9.49 11.46 24.03
CA VAL A 95 10.73 10.68 23.94
C VAL A 95 11.91 11.61 23.64
N GLU A 96 12.69 11.89 24.68
CA GLU A 96 13.99 12.57 24.55
C GLU A 96 15.08 11.53 24.25
N ALA A 97 15.52 11.48 22.99
CA ALA A 97 16.60 10.62 22.52
C ALA A 97 17.36 11.30 21.37
N PRO A 98 18.68 11.06 21.23
CA PRO A 98 19.48 11.61 20.14
C PRO A 98 19.11 11.05 18.77
N LEU A 99 18.49 9.86 18.72
CA LEU A 99 17.85 9.28 17.55
C LEU A 99 16.55 8.62 18.01
N LYS A 100 15.45 8.98 17.36
CA LYS A 100 14.12 8.41 17.62
C LYS A 100 13.81 7.37 16.55
N LEU A 101 13.64 6.12 16.96
CA LEU A 101 13.11 5.07 16.09
C LEU A 101 11.63 4.91 16.39
N LEU A 102 10.78 5.26 15.43
CA LEU A 102 9.34 5.16 15.58
C LEU A 102 8.79 4.09 14.64
N LEU A 103 8.13 3.09 15.22
CA LEU A 103 7.35 2.10 14.49
C LEU A 103 5.87 2.46 14.64
N VAL A 104 5.20 2.68 13.51
CA VAL A 104 3.77 3.02 13.47
C VAL A 104 3.05 1.97 12.65
N ASP A 105 2.12 1.27 13.30
CA ASP A 105 1.31 0.22 12.70
C ASP A 105 -0.05 0.80 12.28
N GLU A 106 -0.41 0.62 11.02
CA GLU A 106 -1.64 1.10 10.37
C GLU A 106 -2.08 2.51 10.78
N PRO A 107 -1.22 3.55 10.61
CA PRO A 107 -1.59 4.93 10.92
C PRO A 107 -2.78 5.44 10.11
N ASP A 108 -3.14 4.73 9.04
CA ASP A 108 -4.09 5.14 8.02
C ASP A 108 -5.53 4.73 8.30
N SER A 109 -5.74 3.68 9.11
CA SER A 109 -7.04 3.02 9.32
C SER A 109 -8.20 3.96 9.72
N HIS A 110 -7.90 5.09 10.35
CA HIS A 110 -8.89 6.05 10.85
C HIS A 110 -8.64 7.52 10.43
N ILE A 111 -7.65 7.75 9.56
CA ILE A 111 -7.24 9.10 9.13
C ILE A 111 -7.72 9.33 7.70
N HIS A 112 -8.32 10.50 7.42
CA HIS A 112 -8.68 10.87 6.05
C HIS A 112 -7.42 11.04 5.17
N THR A 113 -7.48 10.65 3.89
CA THR A 113 -6.32 10.60 2.97
C THR A 113 -5.45 11.85 2.96
N LYS A 114 -6.06 13.04 3.00
CA LYS A 114 -5.33 14.31 3.10
C LYS A 114 -4.46 14.40 4.36
N LEU A 115 -5.04 14.09 5.53
CA LEU A 115 -4.33 14.14 6.81
C LEU A 115 -3.23 13.08 6.90
N GLN A 116 -3.38 11.94 6.22
CA GLN A 116 -2.32 10.92 6.13
C GLN A 116 -1.09 11.48 5.41
N HIS A 117 -1.30 12.14 4.25
CA HIS A 117 -0.24 12.81 3.51
C HIS A 117 0.46 13.89 4.35
N ASP A 118 -0.34 14.74 5.01
CA ASP A 118 0.18 15.85 5.80
C ASP A 118 0.96 15.35 7.04
N LEU A 119 0.48 14.27 7.68
CA LEU A 119 1.18 13.59 8.77
C LEU A 119 2.54 13.05 8.32
N ILE A 120 2.60 12.30 7.22
CA ILE A 120 3.87 11.76 6.71
C ILE A 120 4.85 12.87 6.34
N SER A 121 4.36 13.90 5.65
CA SER A 121 5.18 15.04 5.26
C SER A 121 5.77 15.74 6.48
N HIS A 122 4.97 15.93 7.53
CA HIS A 122 5.44 16.51 8.78
C HIS A 122 6.45 15.61 9.49
N LEU A 123 6.19 14.30 9.59
CA LEU A 123 7.10 13.35 10.24
C LEU A 123 8.46 13.25 9.55
N LYS A 124 8.52 13.43 8.22
CA LYS A 124 9.76 13.50 7.43
C LYS A 124 10.60 14.74 7.76
N CYS A 125 9.99 15.83 8.20
CA CYS A 125 10.67 17.07 8.57
C CYS A 125 11.23 17.06 10.00
N ILE A 126 10.92 16.04 10.81
CA ILE A 126 11.42 15.94 12.18
C ILE A 126 12.86 15.45 12.15
N ASP A 127 13.80 16.31 12.56
CA ASP A 127 15.21 15.97 12.65
C ASP A 127 15.46 14.81 13.62
N HIS A 128 16.49 14.01 13.32
CA HIS A 128 16.93 12.89 14.17
C HIS A 128 15.82 11.85 14.46
N ASN A 129 14.94 11.64 13.49
CA ASN A 129 13.83 10.68 13.56
C ASN A 129 13.89 9.71 12.37
N GLN A 130 13.79 8.41 12.65
CA GLN A 130 13.61 7.37 11.64
C GLN A 130 12.24 6.71 11.86
N LEU A 131 11.40 6.80 10.84
CA LEU A 131 10.03 6.34 10.86
C LEU A 131 9.90 5.05 10.02
N PHE A 132 9.36 4.01 10.64
CA PHE A 132 8.88 2.81 9.95
C PHE A 132 7.36 2.77 10.03
N VAL A 133 6.71 2.80 8.86
CA VAL A 133 5.26 2.70 8.74
C VAL A 133 4.88 1.37 8.15
N ILE A 134 4.01 0.64 8.83
CA ILE A 134 3.36 -0.56 8.30
C ILE A 134 1.95 -0.14 7.89
N SER A 135 1.57 -0.36 6.63
CA SER A 135 0.27 0.05 6.11
C SER A 135 -0.14 -0.79 4.90
N HIS A 136 -1.45 -0.94 4.72
CA HIS A 136 -2.08 -1.52 3.54
C HIS A 136 -2.58 -0.46 2.54
N ASN A 137 -2.22 0.82 2.74
CA ASN A 137 -2.73 1.93 1.95
C ASN A 137 -1.73 2.44 0.90
N ASP A 138 -2.16 2.38 -0.36
CA ASP A 138 -1.40 2.80 -1.56
C ASP A 138 -0.96 4.28 -1.52
N GLN A 139 -1.63 5.12 -0.73
CA GLN A 139 -1.27 6.53 -0.60
C GLN A 139 0.09 6.72 0.10
N PHE A 140 0.44 5.84 1.05
CA PHE A 140 1.75 5.90 1.72
C PHE A 140 2.87 5.51 0.77
N VAL A 141 2.63 4.49 -0.05
CA VAL A 141 3.54 4.08 -1.14
C VAL A 141 3.73 5.24 -2.13
N THR A 142 2.65 5.93 -2.49
CA THR A 142 2.71 7.07 -3.43
C THR A 142 3.54 8.25 -2.89
N ASN A 143 3.54 8.47 -1.58
CA ASN A 143 4.25 9.58 -0.93
C ASN A 143 5.68 9.20 -0.47
N ALA A 144 6.06 7.94 -0.67
CA ALA A 144 7.38 7.43 -0.32
C ALA A 144 8.40 7.75 -1.42
N GLY A 145 9.61 8.08 -1.00
CA GLY A 145 10.75 8.33 -1.87
C GLY A 145 11.38 7.03 -2.38
N GLU A 146 12.33 7.18 -3.30
CA GLU A 146 13.13 6.07 -3.80
C GLU A 146 13.89 5.39 -2.64
N GLY A 147 13.78 4.07 -2.54
CA GLY A 147 14.42 3.31 -1.47
C GLY A 147 13.66 3.30 -0.12
N GLU A 148 12.50 3.97 -0.02
CA GLU A 148 11.75 4.06 1.23
C GLU A 148 10.64 3.00 1.38
N VAL A 149 10.30 2.28 0.31
CA VAL A 149 9.20 1.30 0.33
C VAL A 149 9.72 -0.13 0.32
N PHE A 150 9.18 -0.93 1.23
CA PHE A 150 9.52 -2.34 1.39
C PHE A 150 8.24 -3.17 1.32
N PHE A 151 8.25 -4.26 0.55
CA PHE A 151 7.11 -5.18 0.47
C PHE A 151 7.40 -6.44 1.26
N LEU A 152 6.59 -6.69 2.28
CA LEU A 152 6.71 -7.87 3.12
C LEU A 152 5.96 -9.06 2.48
N SER A 153 6.67 -9.90 1.75
CA SER A 153 6.15 -11.14 1.16
C SER A 153 6.53 -12.38 1.99
N GLN A 154 5.92 -13.54 1.70
CA GLN A 154 6.33 -14.81 2.32
C GLN A 154 7.77 -15.16 1.90
N GLU A 155 8.13 -14.85 0.67
CA GLU A 155 9.46 -15.05 0.12
C GLU A 155 10.52 -14.18 0.84
N ALA A 156 10.19 -12.93 1.18
CA ALA A 156 11.05 -12.08 1.98
C ALA A 156 11.24 -12.65 3.40
N LYS A 157 10.18 -13.21 4.00
CA LYS A 157 10.25 -13.91 5.30
C LYS A 157 11.14 -15.15 5.23
N ASP A 158 10.96 -15.98 4.21
CA ASP A 158 11.69 -17.25 4.05
C ASP A 158 13.18 -17.01 3.75
N SER A 159 13.50 -15.98 2.97
CA SER A 159 14.89 -15.59 2.68
C SER A 159 15.55 -14.80 3.82
N GLY A 160 14.77 -14.20 4.71
CA GLY A 160 15.26 -13.33 5.78
C GLY A 160 15.83 -11.99 5.30
N VAL A 161 15.55 -11.60 4.04
CA VAL A 161 16.06 -10.37 3.43
C VAL A 161 14.88 -9.52 2.95
N LEU A 162 14.86 -8.26 3.35
CA LEU A 162 13.87 -7.28 2.93
C LEU A 162 14.58 -6.15 2.17
N GLU A 163 14.39 -6.12 0.85
CA GLU A 163 15.00 -5.13 -0.03
C GLU A 163 13.99 -4.04 -0.40
N PRO A 164 14.45 -2.79 -0.59
CA PRO A 164 13.58 -1.74 -1.05
C PRO A 164 13.13 -2.03 -2.49
N ILE A 165 11.87 -1.71 -2.77
CA ILE A 165 11.34 -1.77 -4.13
C ILE A 165 11.80 -0.53 -4.90
N ASP A 166 12.26 -0.74 -6.12
CA ASP A 166 12.59 0.33 -7.06
C ASP A 166 11.33 1.13 -7.45
N SER A 167 11.45 2.46 -7.45
CA SER A 167 10.40 3.41 -7.85
C SER A 167 9.83 3.08 -9.25
N SER A 168 10.69 2.66 -10.18
CA SER A 168 10.25 2.26 -11.53
C SER A 168 9.31 1.07 -11.53
N SER A 169 9.45 0.17 -10.55
CA SER A 169 8.59 -0.99 -10.40
C SER A 169 7.20 -0.64 -9.89
N PHE A 170 7.12 0.39 -9.03
CA PHE A 170 5.85 0.90 -8.52
C PHE A 170 5.01 1.54 -9.60
N ASP A 171 5.60 2.43 -10.41
CA ASP A 171 4.87 3.13 -11.46
C ASP A 171 4.27 2.14 -12.46
N VAL A 172 5.00 1.07 -12.78
CA VAL A 172 4.51 0.00 -13.64
C VAL A 172 3.28 -0.68 -13.03
N ILE A 173 3.33 -1.09 -11.77
CA ILE A 173 2.22 -1.81 -11.13
C ILE A 173 1.02 -0.88 -10.93
N ARG A 174 1.27 0.34 -10.46
CA ARG A 174 0.24 1.36 -10.21
C ARG A 174 -0.48 1.72 -11.49
N ASN A 175 0.27 2.05 -12.54
CA ASN A 175 -0.30 2.46 -13.80
C ASN A 175 -1.10 1.31 -14.39
N THR A 176 -0.61 0.07 -14.34
CA THR A 176 -1.24 -1.07 -14.99
C THR A 176 -2.44 -1.64 -14.23
N LEU A 177 -2.42 -1.66 -12.89
CA LEU A 177 -3.41 -2.39 -12.09
C LEU A 177 -4.25 -1.51 -11.16
N GLY A 178 -4.11 -0.19 -11.22
CA GLY A 178 -4.98 0.78 -10.53
C GLY A 178 -4.81 0.88 -9.01
N GLY A 179 -4.04 -0.03 -8.41
CA GLY A 179 -3.63 -0.05 -7.01
C GLY A 179 -2.40 -0.94 -6.84
N VAL A 180 -1.50 -0.60 -5.93
CA VAL A 180 -0.17 -1.24 -5.84
C VAL A 180 -0.22 -2.45 -4.92
N ILE A 181 -0.69 -2.26 -3.69
CA ILE A 181 -0.59 -3.27 -2.62
C ILE A 181 -1.47 -4.47 -2.93
N MET A 182 -2.75 -4.25 -3.24
CA MET A 182 -3.67 -5.35 -3.61
C MET A 182 -3.22 -6.10 -4.86
N SER A 183 -2.59 -5.41 -5.79
CA SER A 183 -2.06 -6.01 -7.01
C SER A 183 -0.82 -6.85 -6.73
N LEU A 184 0.10 -6.32 -5.92
CA LEU A 184 1.27 -7.06 -5.45
C LEU A 184 0.84 -8.29 -4.64
N GLU A 185 -0.13 -8.18 -3.75
CA GLU A 185 -0.66 -9.32 -2.99
C GLU A 185 -1.26 -10.39 -3.92
N LYS A 186 -2.08 -9.99 -4.90
CA LYS A 186 -2.62 -10.92 -5.90
C LYS A 186 -1.50 -11.60 -6.70
N LEU A 187 -0.54 -10.83 -7.20
CA LEU A 187 0.60 -11.35 -7.95
C LEU A 187 1.52 -12.22 -7.08
N ASN A 188 1.63 -11.94 -5.78
CA ASN A 188 2.42 -12.73 -4.84
C ASN A 188 1.74 -14.05 -4.49
N ASN A 189 0.41 -14.07 -4.39
CA ASN A 189 -0.35 -15.28 -4.06
C ASN A 189 -0.58 -16.21 -5.27
N THR A 190 -0.36 -15.75 -6.50
CA THR A 190 -0.50 -16.59 -7.69
C THR A 190 0.82 -17.18 -8.17
N ARG A 191 0.73 -18.38 -8.76
CA ARG A 191 1.89 -19.04 -9.39
C ARG A 191 2.06 -18.62 -10.84
N HIS A 192 0.96 -18.35 -11.53
CA HIS A 192 0.95 -18.03 -12.96
C HIS A 192 0.62 -16.56 -13.19
N ILE A 193 1.50 -15.86 -13.88
CA ILE A 193 1.25 -14.50 -14.37
C ILE A 193 1.06 -14.60 -15.88
N ALA A 194 -0.05 -14.06 -16.39
CA ALA A 194 -0.40 -14.06 -17.80
C ALA A 194 -0.47 -12.63 -18.33
N PHE A 195 0.50 -12.25 -19.16
CA PHE A 195 0.46 -10.99 -19.89
C PHE A 195 -0.63 -11.05 -20.97
N VAL A 196 -1.45 -10.01 -21.06
CA VAL A 196 -2.51 -9.84 -22.06
C VAL A 196 -2.36 -8.46 -22.72
N GLU A 197 -2.97 -8.22 -23.88
CA GLU A 197 -2.83 -6.93 -24.57
C GLU A 197 -3.62 -5.83 -23.86
N GLY A 198 -4.87 -6.10 -23.52
CA GLY A 198 -5.79 -5.18 -22.86
C GLY A 198 -6.46 -5.74 -21.61
N GLU A 199 -7.15 -4.87 -20.87
CA GLU A 199 -7.99 -5.28 -19.75
C GLU A 199 -9.18 -6.14 -20.21
N ASP A 200 -9.76 -5.79 -21.37
CA ASP A 200 -10.88 -6.51 -21.97
C ASP A 200 -10.53 -7.98 -22.25
N ASP A 201 -9.31 -8.27 -22.71
CA ASP A 201 -8.83 -9.65 -22.95
C ASP A 201 -8.83 -10.49 -21.68
N ALA A 202 -8.41 -9.90 -20.55
CA ALA A 202 -8.42 -10.59 -19.27
C ALA A 202 -9.85 -10.95 -18.87
N ASP A 203 -10.82 -10.08 -19.14
CA ASP A 203 -12.21 -10.29 -18.81
C ASP A 203 -12.87 -11.32 -19.73
N TYR A 204 -12.56 -11.31 -21.03
CA TYR A 204 -12.99 -12.36 -21.96
C TYR A 204 -12.46 -13.74 -21.57
N LEU A 205 -11.18 -13.84 -21.17
CA LEU A 205 -10.58 -15.10 -20.74
C LEU A 205 -11.22 -15.64 -19.45
N LYS A 206 -11.51 -14.76 -18.48
CA LYS A 206 -12.24 -15.14 -17.27
C LYS A 206 -13.65 -15.62 -17.61
N TYR A 207 -14.37 -14.90 -18.47
CA TYR A 207 -15.71 -15.27 -18.90
C TYR A 207 -15.73 -16.61 -19.61
N LEU A 208 -14.82 -16.83 -20.56
CA LEU A 208 -14.66 -18.08 -21.28
C LEU A 208 -14.39 -19.25 -20.31
N SER A 209 -13.46 -19.08 -19.37
CA SER A 209 -13.17 -20.11 -18.37
C SER A 209 -14.39 -20.44 -17.52
N CYS A 210 -15.14 -19.44 -17.05
CA CYS A 210 -16.36 -19.66 -16.28
C CYS A 210 -17.41 -20.45 -17.09
N ARG A 211 -17.60 -20.10 -18.37
CA ARG A 211 -18.52 -20.83 -19.25
C ARG A 211 -18.08 -22.27 -19.51
N LEU A 212 -16.79 -22.49 -19.77
CA LEU A 212 -16.24 -23.84 -20.01
C LEU A 212 -16.30 -24.72 -18.75
N GLN A 213 -16.13 -24.15 -17.57
CA GLN A 213 -16.31 -24.84 -16.29
C GLN A 213 -17.77 -25.26 -16.08
N ASN A 214 -18.73 -24.36 -16.36
CA ASN A 214 -20.16 -24.69 -16.26
C ASN A 214 -20.57 -25.80 -17.23
N LEU A 215 -19.86 -25.93 -18.36
CA LEU A 215 -20.06 -27.01 -19.33
C LEU A 215 -19.28 -28.30 -19.00
N GLY A 216 -18.48 -28.30 -17.93
CA GLY A 216 -17.66 -29.45 -17.52
C GLY A 216 -16.50 -29.77 -18.46
N ILE A 217 -16.11 -28.82 -19.33
CA ILE A 217 -15.08 -29.02 -20.37
C ILE A 217 -13.66 -28.84 -19.79
N VAL A 218 -13.51 -27.95 -18.79
CA VAL A 218 -12.21 -27.61 -18.18
C VAL A 218 -12.37 -27.54 -16.66
N GLU A 219 -11.39 -28.04 -15.92
CA GLU A 219 -11.29 -27.84 -14.47
C GLU A 219 -11.08 -26.36 -14.09
N ARG A 220 -11.19 -26.01 -12.80
CA ARG A 220 -10.94 -24.67 -12.25
C ARG A 220 -9.48 -24.24 -12.41
N SER A 221 -9.07 -23.92 -13.64
CA SER A 221 -7.67 -23.71 -14.00
C SER A 221 -7.20 -22.26 -13.88
N LEU A 222 -8.10 -21.27 -13.87
CA LEU A 222 -7.74 -19.85 -13.80
C LEU A 222 -7.69 -19.26 -12.38
N GLU A 223 -8.08 -20.01 -11.34
CA GLU A 223 -8.05 -19.51 -9.95
C GLU A 223 -6.60 -19.16 -9.48
N ASN A 224 -5.58 -19.76 -10.10
CA ASN A 224 -4.17 -19.53 -9.80
C ASN A 224 -3.44 -18.64 -10.83
N VAL A 225 -4.19 -17.90 -11.66
CA VAL A 225 -3.65 -17.02 -12.70
C VAL A 225 -4.00 -15.56 -12.41
N THR A 226 -2.99 -14.69 -12.41
CA THR A 226 -3.21 -13.23 -12.44
C THR A 226 -2.90 -12.70 -13.83
N PHE A 227 -3.86 -11.99 -14.41
CA PHE A 227 -3.69 -11.32 -15.71
C PHE A 227 -3.03 -9.95 -15.53
N PHE A 228 -2.08 -9.63 -16.40
CA PHE A 228 -1.34 -8.37 -16.40
C PHE A 228 -1.44 -7.70 -17.78
N PRO A 229 -2.26 -6.65 -17.95
CA PRO A 229 -2.46 -6.00 -19.24
C PRO A 229 -1.24 -5.17 -19.67
N LEU A 230 -0.87 -5.24 -20.95
CA LEU A 230 0.29 -4.55 -21.53
C LEU A 230 -0.08 -3.26 -22.29
N ARG A 231 -1.36 -2.92 -22.34
CA ARG A 231 -1.93 -1.74 -23.02
C ARG A 231 -1.52 -1.68 -24.48
N GLY A 232 -1.92 -2.69 -25.23
CA GLY A 232 -1.71 -2.81 -26.67
C GLY A 232 -0.47 -3.61 -27.08
N LYS A 233 -0.52 -4.09 -28.32
CA LYS A 233 0.44 -5.03 -28.93
C LYS A 233 1.73 -4.41 -29.47
N ASP A 234 1.80 -3.08 -29.56
CA ASP A 234 2.99 -2.39 -30.04
C ASP A 234 4.21 -2.77 -29.18
N ASN A 235 5.29 -3.20 -29.83
CA ASN A 235 6.51 -3.67 -29.19
C ASN A 235 6.28 -4.73 -28.08
N LEU A 236 5.30 -5.62 -28.26
CA LEU A 236 4.89 -6.63 -27.27
C LEU A 236 6.08 -7.35 -26.61
N ALA A 237 7.05 -7.80 -27.41
CA ALA A 237 8.22 -8.51 -26.89
C ALA A 237 9.08 -7.65 -25.95
N GLN A 238 9.22 -6.34 -26.21
CA GLN A 238 9.95 -5.41 -25.35
C GLN A 238 9.14 -5.10 -24.08
N LYS A 239 7.82 -4.89 -24.21
CA LYS A 239 6.93 -4.68 -23.06
C LYS A 239 6.96 -5.89 -22.12
N ILE A 240 6.90 -7.12 -22.64
CA ILE A 240 7.01 -8.34 -21.84
C ILE A 240 8.36 -8.39 -21.12
N GLU A 241 9.45 -8.10 -21.83
CA GLU A 241 10.80 -8.15 -21.24
C GLU A 241 10.95 -7.16 -20.08
N TYR A 242 10.53 -5.92 -20.30
CA TYR A 242 10.57 -4.86 -19.30
C TYR A 242 9.70 -5.22 -18.08
N ASN A 243 8.42 -5.51 -18.27
CA ASN A 243 7.50 -5.84 -17.18
C ASN A 243 7.89 -7.12 -16.44
N LYS A 244 8.33 -8.15 -17.17
CA LYS A 244 8.82 -9.39 -16.56
C LYS A 244 10.04 -9.14 -15.69
N ARG A 245 11.02 -8.37 -16.17
CA ARG A 245 12.23 -8.04 -15.38
C ARG A 245 11.86 -7.34 -14.09
N THR A 246 10.98 -6.34 -14.17
CA THR A 246 10.45 -5.58 -13.04
C THR A 246 9.73 -6.49 -12.04
N LEU A 247 8.75 -7.27 -12.50
CA LEU A 247 7.99 -8.15 -11.62
C LEU A 247 8.83 -9.32 -11.07
N ALA A 248 9.81 -9.83 -11.81
CA ALA A 248 10.70 -10.90 -11.35
C ALA A 248 11.71 -10.42 -10.28
N ALA A 249 12.02 -9.12 -10.23
CA ALA A 249 12.79 -8.56 -9.14
C ALA A 249 12.00 -8.61 -7.81
N LEU A 250 10.68 -8.44 -7.89
CA LEU A 250 9.78 -8.40 -6.72
C LEU A 250 9.24 -9.78 -6.33
N LEU A 251 9.00 -10.64 -7.33
CA LEU A 251 8.26 -11.88 -7.18
C LEU A 251 9.10 -13.05 -7.70
N LYS A 252 9.43 -13.99 -6.82
CA LYS A 252 10.22 -15.18 -7.16
C LYS A 252 9.30 -16.38 -7.45
N GLY A 253 9.82 -17.36 -8.19
CA GLY A 253 9.13 -18.63 -8.44
C GLY A 253 7.89 -18.58 -9.34
N LYS A 254 7.66 -17.46 -10.06
CA LYS A 254 6.49 -17.28 -10.94
C LYS A 254 6.68 -17.94 -12.30
N VAL A 255 5.58 -18.45 -12.85
CA VAL A 255 5.49 -18.96 -14.22
C VAL A 255 4.90 -17.88 -15.12
N TRP A 256 5.65 -17.48 -16.13
CA TRP A 256 5.31 -16.38 -17.03
C TRP A 256 4.65 -16.90 -18.29
N ASN A 257 3.49 -16.34 -18.62
CA ASN A 257 2.71 -16.66 -19.81
C ASN A 257 2.35 -15.35 -20.53
N THR A 258 2.14 -15.41 -21.83
CA THR A 258 1.66 -14.30 -22.65
C THR A 258 0.55 -14.84 -23.54
N ILE A 259 -0.58 -14.16 -23.53
CA ILE A 259 -1.72 -14.40 -24.42
C ILE A 259 -1.89 -13.13 -25.24
N PHE A 260 -1.92 -13.26 -26.57
CA PHE A 260 -2.03 -12.14 -27.48
C PHE A 260 -2.80 -12.54 -28.75
N ASP A 261 -3.34 -11.53 -29.41
CA ASP A 261 -4.20 -11.70 -30.57
C ASP A 261 -3.35 -11.82 -31.84
N ARG A 262 -3.91 -12.42 -32.89
CA ARG A 262 -3.14 -12.67 -34.12
C ARG A 262 -3.15 -11.46 -35.06
N ASP A 263 -4.11 -10.53 -34.97
CA ASP A 263 -4.25 -9.30 -35.79
C ASP A 263 -3.69 -9.40 -37.22
N PHE A 264 -4.34 -10.17 -38.09
CA PHE A 264 -3.94 -10.37 -39.50
C PHE A 264 -2.50 -10.90 -39.73
N SER A 265 -1.79 -11.36 -38.70
CA SER A 265 -0.42 -11.89 -38.84
C SER A 265 -0.40 -13.24 -39.56
N THR A 266 0.59 -13.44 -40.43
CA THR A 266 0.83 -14.75 -41.04
C THR A 266 1.27 -15.76 -39.98
N SER A 267 1.13 -17.06 -40.28
CA SER A 267 1.51 -18.11 -39.34
C SER A 267 3.00 -18.07 -39.01
N GLU A 268 3.81 -17.57 -39.95
CA GLU A 268 5.26 -17.39 -39.81
C GLU A 268 5.58 -16.26 -38.81
N VAL A 269 4.92 -15.11 -38.95
CA VAL A 269 5.10 -13.95 -38.04
C VAL A 269 4.66 -14.31 -36.62
N ASP A 270 3.54 -15.01 -36.46
CA ASP A 270 3.07 -15.50 -35.16
C ASP A 270 4.06 -16.51 -34.53
N ALA A 271 4.57 -17.46 -35.32
CA ALA A 271 5.53 -18.45 -34.85
C ALA A 271 6.87 -17.81 -34.44
N ASP A 272 7.34 -16.83 -35.19
CA ASP A 272 8.56 -16.09 -34.86
C ASP A 272 8.39 -15.26 -33.59
N LEU A 273 7.25 -14.57 -33.42
CA LEU A 273 6.95 -13.84 -32.19
C LEU A 273 6.88 -14.77 -30.97
N LYS A 274 6.22 -15.93 -31.11
CA LYS A 274 6.21 -16.98 -30.07
C LYS A 274 7.62 -17.45 -29.73
N ARG A 275 8.50 -17.61 -30.71
CA ARG A 275 9.91 -18.01 -30.49
C ARG A 275 10.69 -16.94 -29.73
N VAL A 276 10.50 -15.66 -30.08
CA VAL A 276 11.13 -14.52 -29.38
C VAL A 276 10.68 -14.46 -27.93
N ILE A 277 9.37 -14.63 -27.66
CA ILE A 277 8.82 -14.61 -26.30
C ILE A 277 9.29 -15.85 -25.50
N ALA A 278 9.32 -17.02 -26.13
CA ALA A 278 9.84 -18.25 -25.52
C ALA A 278 11.32 -18.13 -25.13
N GLY A 279 12.14 -17.49 -25.96
CA GLY A 279 13.54 -17.17 -25.65
C GLY A 279 13.73 -16.29 -24.41
N LYS A 280 12.67 -15.59 -23.99
CA LYS A 280 12.64 -14.79 -22.75
C LYS A 280 12.11 -15.56 -21.54
N ASN A 281 12.08 -16.90 -21.59
CA ASN A 281 11.50 -17.77 -20.56
C ASN A 281 10.02 -17.42 -20.25
N CYS A 282 9.23 -17.09 -21.27
CA CYS A 282 7.80 -16.81 -21.16
C CYS A 282 7.02 -17.70 -22.14
N ARG A 283 5.92 -18.31 -21.70
CA ARG A 283 5.11 -19.20 -22.55
C ARG A 283 4.15 -18.37 -23.40
N ALA A 284 4.32 -18.43 -24.71
CA ALA A 284 3.54 -17.63 -25.64
C ALA A 284 2.35 -18.42 -26.21
N HIS A 285 1.16 -17.84 -26.11
CA HIS A 285 -0.10 -18.38 -26.61
C HIS A 285 -0.79 -17.32 -27.47
N SER A 286 -1.29 -17.73 -28.62
CA SER A 286 -2.17 -16.92 -29.47
C SER A 286 -3.28 -17.80 -30.02
N HIS A 287 -4.44 -17.23 -30.30
CA HIS A 287 -5.58 -17.96 -30.85
C HIS A 287 -5.55 -17.96 -32.39
N GLU A 288 -6.28 -18.89 -33.00
CA GLU A 288 -6.32 -19.02 -34.47
C GLU A 288 -7.18 -17.93 -35.16
N GLY A 289 -8.11 -17.29 -34.44
CA GLY A 289 -8.96 -16.25 -35.02
C GLY A 289 -8.33 -14.86 -35.03
N TYR A 290 -9.11 -13.88 -35.50
CA TYR A 290 -8.68 -12.50 -35.68
C TYR A 290 -8.39 -11.79 -34.35
N CYS A 291 -9.43 -11.66 -33.52
CA CYS A 291 -9.36 -11.27 -32.11
C CYS A 291 -10.07 -12.34 -31.26
N ILE A 292 -9.88 -12.31 -29.95
CA ILE A 292 -10.49 -13.30 -29.04
C ILE A 292 -12.02 -13.33 -29.16
N GLU A 293 -12.65 -12.17 -29.40
CA GLU A 293 -14.08 -12.03 -29.62
C GLU A 293 -14.52 -12.71 -30.91
N SER A 294 -13.72 -12.62 -31.98
CA SER A 294 -14.04 -13.27 -33.25
C SER A 294 -14.08 -14.79 -33.13
N VAL A 295 -13.18 -15.36 -32.31
CA VAL A 295 -13.16 -16.80 -32.01
C VAL A 295 -14.39 -17.20 -31.18
N LEU A 296 -14.74 -16.37 -30.19
CA LEU A 296 -15.91 -16.56 -29.33
C LEU A 296 -17.21 -16.55 -30.12
N PHE A 297 -17.42 -15.53 -30.97
CA PHE A 297 -18.63 -15.39 -31.79
C PHE A 297 -18.73 -16.47 -32.88
N PHE A 298 -17.62 -16.87 -33.51
CA PHE A 298 -17.62 -17.92 -34.53
C PHE A 298 -17.98 -19.31 -33.97
N ARG A 299 -17.63 -19.61 -32.72
CA ARG A 299 -18.02 -20.88 -32.09
C ARG A 299 -19.44 -20.88 -31.54
N MET A 300 -20.01 -19.72 -31.23
CA MET A 300 -21.42 -19.61 -30.83
C MET A 300 -22.41 -19.78 -31.99
N SER A 301 -22.02 -19.54 -33.24
CA SER A 301 -22.88 -19.76 -34.41
C SER A 301 -22.92 -21.20 -34.93
N LYS A 302 -22.13 -22.09 -34.33
CA LYS A 302 -22.05 -23.52 -34.67
C LYS A 302 -22.78 -24.44 -33.68
N TYR A 303 -23.52 -23.88 -32.73
CA TYR A 303 -24.41 -24.60 -31.82
C TYR A 303 -25.84 -24.07 -31.93
#